data_AF-A0A529T9X8-F1
#
_entry.id   AF-A0A529T9X8-F1
#
_cell.length_a   1.000
_cell.length_b   1.000
_cell.length_c   1.000
_cell.angle_alpha   90.00
_cell.angle_beta   90.00
_cell.angle_gamma   90.00
#
_symmetry.space_group_name_H-M   'P 1'
#
loop_
_entity.id
_entity.type
_entity.pdbx_description
1 polymer ?
#
loop_
_entity_poly.entity_id
_entity_poly.type
_entity_poly.pdbx_seq_one_letter_code
_entity_poly.pdbx_strand_id
1 'polypeptide(L)'
;MNDLGVIDRFMETFIRYIDSGFGLLSGDLAFLTTILIGIDITLAGLAWALGDETSVLGRLVRKVLYVGVFAFILNNFKNLADIVYRSFAGLGIKASAGNLSADNLLRPGRIAATGFEGAWPMLDQASQLLGFPEIFGNALTIFVLLMAWFLVIIAFFILSIQLFITILEFKLTTLAGFVLVPFALWNRSAFLAERVLGHVISSGIKVMVLAVIVGIGSTLFGEFASALQGKEPDLAGAMSQVLGALALLGLGIFGPGIAS
;
A
#
# COMPACT_ATOMS: atom_id res chain seq x y z
N MET A 1 9.76 -23.85 -3.68
CA MET A 1 8.63 -23.15 -3.02
C MET A 1 9.07 -22.17 -1.92
N ASN A 2 10.37 -21.93 -1.64
CA ASN A 2 10.83 -21.09 -0.51
C ASN A 2 11.49 -19.74 -0.89
N ASP A 3 11.53 -19.36 -2.18
CA ASP A 3 12.27 -18.16 -2.65
C ASP A 3 11.40 -16.95 -3.02
N LEU A 4 10.09 -17.13 -3.22
CA LEU A 4 9.18 -16.00 -3.52
C LEU A 4 8.94 -15.09 -2.28
N GLY A 5 9.31 -15.56 -1.08
CA GLY A 5 9.26 -14.77 0.16
C GLY A 5 10.40 -13.77 0.33
N VAL A 6 11.36 -13.69 -0.60
CA VAL A 6 12.46 -12.72 -0.53
C VAL A 6 11.93 -11.29 -0.53
N ILE A 7 10.90 -10.99 -1.33
CA ILE A 7 10.29 -9.66 -1.37
C ILE A 7 9.57 -9.31 -0.06
N ASP A 8 8.94 -10.30 0.59
CA ASP A 8 8.30 -10.10 1.89
C ASP A 8 9.34 -9.84 2.98
N ARG A 9 10.47 -10.56 2.97
CA ARG A 9 11.59 -10.31 3.90
C ARG A 9 12.22 -8.94 3.66
N PHE A 10 12.34 -8.53 2.40
CA PHE A 10 12.83 -7.20 2.03
C PHE A 10 11.86 -6.13 2.55
N MET A 11 10.56 -6.29 2.32
CA MET A 11 9.51 -5.42 2.86
C MET A 11 9.55 -5.30 4.37
N GLU A 12 9.61 -6.43 5.09
CA GLU A 12 9.69 -6.46 6.54
C GLU A 12 10.94 -5.70 7.04
N THR A 13 12.07 -5.88 6.37
CA THR A 13 13.31 -5.17 6.70
C THR A 13 13.14 -3.66 6.53
N PHE A 14 12.59 -3.20 5.41
CA PHE A 14 12.33 -1.77 5.16
C PHE A 14 11.34 -1.18 6.16
N ILE A 15 10.21 -1.84 6.39
CA ILE A 15 9.20 -1.40 7.36
C ILE A 15 9.84 -1.28 8.74
N ARG A 16 10.63 -2.26 9.17
CA ARG A 16 11.32 -2.21 10.47
C ARG A 16 12.26 -1.01 10.59
N TYR A 17 13.04 -0.70 9.55
CA TYR A 17 13.90 0.48 9.55
C TYR A 17 13.10 1.78 9.59
N ILE A 18 12.03 1.91 8.79
CA ILE A 18 11.15 3.09 8.80
C ILE A 18 10.50 3.27 10.18
N ASP A 19 9.97 2.18 10.73
CA ASP A 19 9.33 2.16 12.05
C ASP A 19 10.32 2.53 13.17
N SER A 20 11.59 2.15 13.06
CA SER A 20 12.64 2.56 13.99
C SER A 20 12.94 4.06 13.91
N GLY A 21 12.77 4.66 12.72
CA GLY A 21 12.93 6.09 12.49
C GLY A 21 12.00 6.95 13.37
N PHE A 22 10.77 6.51 13.63
CA PHE A 22 9.87 7.21 14.55
C PHE A 22 10.44 7.29 15.97
N GLY A 23 11.04 6.19 16.45
CA GLY A 23 11.67 6.15 17.77
C GLY A 23 12.90 7.05 17.83
N LEU A 24 13.77 6.97 16.82
CA LEU A 24 14.99 7.76 16.73
C LEU A 24 14.73 9.27 16.66
N LEU A 25 13.69 9.68 15.92
CA LEU A 25 13.35 11.10 15.72
C LEU A 25 12.45 11.66 16.82
N SER A 26 11.86 10.81 17.68
CA SER A 26 10.88 11.24 18.68
C SER A 26 11.42 12.29 19.65
N GLY A 27 12.69 12.17 20.08
CA GLY A 27 13.33 13.10 20.99
C GLY A 27 13.52 14.49 20.39
N ASP A 28 14.07 14.55 19.16
CA ASP A 28 14.28 15.81 18.44
C ASP A 28 12.96 16.50 18.12
N LEU A 29 11.93 15.73 17.78
CA LEU A 29 10.59 16.26 17.51
C LEU A 29 9.89 16.75 18.77
N ALA A 30 10.06 16.08 19.90
CA ALA A 30 9.58 16.58 21.18
C ALA A 30 10.20 17.95 21.51
N PHE A 31 11.53 18.08 21.34
CA PHE A 31 12.23 19.34 21.53
C PHE A 31 11.73 20.46 20.61
N LEU A 32 11.62 20.19 19.30
CA LEU A 32 11.10 21.14 18.33
C LEU A 32 9.67 21.58 18.68
N THR A 33 8.83 20.63 19.06
CA THR A 33 7.44 20.88 19.47
C THR A 33 7.38 21.76 20.71
N THR A 34 8.20 21.49 21.73
CA THR A 34 8.29 22.32 22.95
C THR A 34 8.69 23.75 22.63
N ILE A 35 9.67 23.95 21.74
CA ILE A 35 10.07 25.29 21.30
C ILE A 35 8.92 26.00 20.59
N LEU A 36 8.28 25.35 19.61
CA LEU A 36 7.18 25.95 18.85
C LEU A 36 6.00 26.33 19.75
N ILE A 37 5.64 25.47 20.70
CA ILE A 37 4.62 25.77 21.72
C ILE A 37 5.07 26.96 22.58
N GLY A 38 6.33 26.97 23.03
CA GLY A 38 6.87 28.05 23.86
C GLY A 38 6.81 29.40 23.15
N ILE A 39 7.17 29.47 21.87
CA ILE A 39 7.08 30.71 21.08
C ILE A 39 5.61 31.13 20.92
N ASP A 40 4.72 30.20 20.60
CA ASP A 40 3.29 30.47 20.41
C ASP A 40 2.60 31.01 21.69
N ILE A 41 2.91 30.42 22.85
CA ILE A 41 2.41 30.89 24.16
C ILE A 41 3.00 32.26 24.50
N THR A 42 4.29 32.47 24.24
CA THR A 42 4.96 33.76 24.51
C THR A 42 4.33 34.90 23.70
N LEU A 43 4.06 34.67 22.41
CA LEU A 43 3.39 35.64 21.55
C LEU A 43 1.95 35.92 22.00
N ALA A 44 1.21 34.89 22.40
CA ALA A 44 -0.13 35.05 22.94
C ALA A 44 -0.12 35.89 24.25
N GLY A 45 0.87 35.66 25.11
CA GLY A 45 1.08 36.45 26.33
C GLY A 45 1.44 37.92 26.04
N LEU A 46 2.30 38.17 25.04
CA LEU A 46 2.67 39.52 24.62
C LEU A 46 1.47 40.28 24.03
N ALA A 47 0.69 39.64 23.16
CA ALA A 47 -0.54 40.23 22.59
C ALA A 47 -1.56 40.58 23.69
N TRP A 48 -1.67 39.74 24.72
CA TRP A 48 -2.47 40.06 25.90
C TRP A 48 -1.92 41.25 26.70
N ALA A 49 -0.61 41.29 26.96
CA ALA A 49 0.03 42.37 27.71
C ALA A 49 -0.09 43.74 27.02
N LEU A 50 -0.19 43.76 25.68
CA LEU A 50 -0.39 44.97 24.89
C LEU A 50 -1.85 45.48 24.90
N GLY A 51 -2.77 44.81 25.61
CA GLY A 51 -4.14 45.27 25.82
C GLY A 51 -5.05 45.10 24.61
N ASP A 52 -4.66 44.28 23.63
CA ASP A 52 -5.36 44.18 22.36
C ASP A 52 -6.76 43.55 22.52
N GLU A 53 -7.05 42.80 23.61
CA GLU A 53 -8.27 41.99 23.68
C GLU A 53 -8.86 41.63 25.07
N THR A 54 -10.20 41.53 25.12
CA THR A 54 -11.03 41.37 26.33
C THR A 54 -11.48 39.93 26.66
N SER A 55 -11.26 38.92 25.79
CA SER A 55 -11.74 37.53 26.01
C SER A 55 -10.60 36.50 26.14
N VAL A 56 -9.72 36.73 27.12
CA VAL A 56 -8.49 35.95 27.36
C VAL A 56 -8.76 34.48 27.67
N LEU A 57 -9.78 34.20 28.48
CA LEU A 57 -10.06 32.86 29.00
C LEU A 57 -10.53 31.89 27.91
N GLY A 58 -11.43 32.33 27.02
CA GLY A 58 -11.90 31.50 25.90
C GLY A 58 -10.81 31.19 24.88
N ARG A 59 -9.90 32.15 24.63
CA ARG A 59 -8.77 31.96 23.72
C ARG A 59 -7.71 31.02 24.29
N LEU A 60 -7.41 31.15 25.59
CA LEU A 60 -6.49 30.24 26.28
C LEU A 60 -7.01 28.81 26.27
N VAL A 61 -8.29 28.59 26.58
CA VAL A 61 -8.91 27.25 26.51
C VAL A 61 -8.80 26.67 25.10
N ARG A 62 -9.09 27.46 24.06
CA ARG A 62 -8.95 27.02 22.67
C ARG A 62 -7.49 26.67 22.32
N LYS A 63 -6.52 27.46 22.78
CA LYS A 63 -5.09 27.23 22.53
C LYS A 63 -4.61 25.95 23.23
N VAL A 64 -4.98 25.77 24.50
CA VAL A 64 -4.62 24.59 25.29
C VAL A 64 -5.23 23.32 24.70
N LEU A 65 -6.50 23.35 24.29
CA LEU A 65 -7.13 22.22 23.61
C LEU A 65 -6.43 21.90 22.28
N TYR A 66 -6.12 22.92 21.47
CA TYR A 66 -5.42 22.75 20.20
C TYR A 66 -4.04 22.11 20.38
N VAL A 67 -3.22 22.67 21.28
CA VAL A 67 -1.89 22.15 21.61
C VAL A 67 -1.98 20.75 22.24
N GLY A 68 -2.97 20.50 23.10
CA GLY A 68 -3.19 19.21 23.75
C GLY A 68 -3.55 18.11 22.75
N VAL A 69 -4.43 18.40 21.78
CA VAL A 69 -4.75 17.46 20.69
C VAL A 69 -3.50 17.21 19.82
N PHE A 70 -2.73 18.25 19.52
CA PHE A 70 -1.48 18.10 18.77
C PHE A 70 -0.45 17.23 19.50
N ALA A 71 -0.26 17.46 20.79
CA ALA A 71 0.63 16.64 21.63
C ALA A 71 0.16 15.18 21.67
N PHE A 72 -1.15 14.94 21.77
CA PHE A 72 -1.73 13.60 21.71
C PHE A 72 -1.45 12.91 20.37
N ILE A 73 -1.66 13.62 19.25
CA ILE A 73 -1.40 13.10 17.90
C ILE A 73 0.08 12.78 17.72
N LEU A 74 0.99 13.69 18.11
CA LEU A 74 2.44 13.48 17.99
C LEU A 74 2.91 12.29 18.82
N ASN A 75 2.44 12.17 20.07
CA ASN A 75 2.84 11.07 20.96
C ASN A 75 2.30 9.70 20.49
N ASN A 76 1.18 9.68 19.76
CA ASN A 76 0.56 8.46 19.24
C ASN A 76 0.69 8.32 17.72
N PHE A 77 1.56 9.10 17.08
CA PHE A 77 1.53 9.28 15.63
C PHE A 77 1.73 7.95 14.88
N LYS A 78 2.69 7.13 15.34
CA LYS A 78 2.92 5.79 14.78
C LYS A 78 1.67 4.89 14.88
N ASN A 79 1.04 4.85 16.06
CA ASN A 79 -0.17 4.05 16.26
C ASN A 79 -1.32 4.54 15.37
N LEU A 80 -1.49 5.85 15.26
CA LEU A 80 -2.53 6.45 14.43
C LEU A 80 -2.30 6.15 12.95
N ALA A 81 -1.06 6.26 12.48
CA ALA A 81 -0.64 5.87 11.13
C ALA A 81 -0.95 4.41 10.82
N ASP A 82 -0.63 3.50 11.75
CA ASP A 82 -0.90 2.07 11.59
C ASP A 82 -2.41 1.76 11.58
N ILE A 83 -3.21 2.48 12.38
CA ILE A 83 -4.68 2.37 12.34
C ILE A 83 -5.21 2.82 10.98
N VAL A 84 -4.74 3.96 10.45
CA VAL A 84 -5.13 4.48 9.14
C VAL A 84 -4.77 3.48 8.05
N TYR A 85 -3.55 2.94 8.08
CA TYR A 85 -3.11 1.88 7.15
C TYR A 85 -4.03 0.65 7.19
N ARG A 86 -4.28 0.11 8.39
CA ARG A 86 -5.15 -1.05 8.57
C ARG A 86 -6.59 -0.78 8.13
N SER A 87 -7.06 0.45 8.30
CA SER A 87 -8.39 0.85 7.85
C SER A 87 -8.49 0.86 6.33
N PHE A 88 -7.54 1.48 5.63
CA PHE A 88 -7.50 1.47 4.17
C PHE A 88 -7.34 0.05 3.60
N ALA A 89 -6.45 -0.74 4.19
CA ALA A 89 -6.30 -2.16 3.88
C ALA A 89 -7.61 -2.94 4.04
N GLY A 90 -8.26 -2.79 5.20
CA GLY A 90 -9.50 -3.49 5.53
C GLY A 90 -10.68 -3.05 4.68
N LEU A 91 -10.77 -1.77 4.33
CA LEU A 91 -11.77 -1.27 3.38
C LEU A 91 -11.58 -1.88 1.99
N GLY A 92 -10.33 -2.02 1.54
CA GLY A 92 -10.02 -2.65 0.25
C GLY A 92 -10.55 -4.09 0.15
N ILE A 93 -10.41 -4.87 1.23
CA ILE A 93 -10.87 -6.27 1.29
C ILE A 93 -12.37 -6.37 1.36
N LYS A 94 -13.02 -5.54 2.18
CA LYS A 94 -14.48 -5.52 2.28
C LYS A 94 -15.10 -5.21 0.92
N ALA A 95 -14.48 -4.31 0.15
CA ALA A 95 -14.92 -3.98 -1.19
C ALA A 95 -14.65 -5.10 -2.22
N SER A 96 -13.61 -5.92 -2.03
CA SER A 96 -13.27 -7.01 -2.94
C SER A 96 -14.06 -8.31 -2.69
N ALA A 97 -15.00 -8.34 -1.73
CA ALA A 97 -15.86 -9.48 -1.39
C ALA A 97 -15.12 -10.81 -1.10
N GLY A 98 -13.82 -10.76 -0.83
CA GLY A 98 -12.97 -11.93 -0.64
C GLY A 98 -12.83 -12.34 0.82
N ASN A 99 -12.71 -13.64 1.08
CA ASN A 99 -12.52 -14.20 2.42
C ASN A 99 -11.06 -14.09 2.93
N LEU A 100 -10.26 -13.20 2.33
CA LEU A 100 -8.82 -13.05 2.59
C LEU A 100 -8.55 -11.99 3.67
N SER A 101 -7.69 -12.31 4.63
CA SER A 101 -7.26 -11.35 5.66
C SER A 101 -6.34 -10.24 5.09
N ALA A 102 -6.37 -9.05 5.69
CA ALA A 102 -5.59 -7.87 5.27
C ALA A 102 -4.09 -8.11 5.26
N ASP A 103 -3.64 -8.89 6.24
CA ASP A 103 -2.25 -9.30 6.38
C ASP A 103 -1.78 -10.22 5.26
N ASN A 104 -2.69 -10.89 4.57
CA ASN A 104 -2.37 -11.78 3.45
C ASN A 104 -2.45 -11.05 2.11
N LEU A 105 -3.39 -10.12 1.95
CA LEU A 105 -3.60 -9.38 0.71
C LEU A 105 -2.52 -8.34 0.43
N LEU A 106 -1.92 -7.79 1.48
CA LEU A 106 -0.86 -6.78 1.38
C LEU A 106 0.56 -7.36 1.46
N ARG A 107 0.72 -8.68 1.21
CA ARG A 107 2.02 -9.32 1.05
C ARG A 107 2.37 -9.44 -0.42
N PRO A 108 3.33 -8.65 -0.93
CA PRO A 108 3.77 -8.73 -2.32
C PRO A 108 4.16 -10.16 -2.74
N GLY A 109 4.84 -10.91 -1.88
CA GLY A 109 5.28 -12.27 -2.17
C GLY A 109 4.12 -13.23 -2.40
N ARG A 110 2.99 -13.04 -1.70
CA ARG A 110 1.80 -13.87 -1.90
C ARG A 110 1.13 -13.60 -3.24
N ILE A 111 1.14 -12.37 -3.71
CA ILE A 111 0.60 -12.03 -5.04
C ILE A 111 1.44 -12.67 -6.15
N ALA A 112 2.77 -12.64 -6.02
CA ALA A 112 3.65 -13.34 -6.93
C ALA A 112 3.43 -14.86 -6.89
N ALA A 113 3.21 -15.44 -5.71
CA ALA A 113 2.89 -16.86 -5.56
C ALA A 113 1.55 -17.24 -6.20
N THR A 114 0.50 -16.43 -6.01
CA THR A 114 -0.81 -16.65 -6.66
C THR A 114 -0.71 -16.58 -8.19
N GLY A 115 0.11 -15.68 -8.74
CA GLY A 115 0.39 -15.64 -10.17
C GLY A 115 1.07 -16.92 -10.68
N PHE A 116 2.03 -17.45 -9.91
CA PHE A 116 2.72 -18.70 -10.23
C PHE A 116 1.79 -19.92 -10.17
N GLU A 117 1.00 -20.04 -9.11
CA GLU A 117 0.00 -21.11 -8.92
C GLU A 117 -1.07 -21.06 -10.01
N GLY A 118 -1.56 -19.86 -10.34
CA GLY A 118 -2.54 -19.67 -11.41
C GLY A 118 -1.99 -20.02 -12.79
N ALA A 119 -0.70 -19.77 -13.06
CA ALA A 119 -0.07 -20.11 -14.34
C ALA A 119 0.32 -21.60 -14.44
N TRP A 120 0.42 -22.32 -13.32
CA TRP A 120 0.85 -23.73 -13.28
C TRP A 120 0.11 -24.68 -14.23
N PRO A 121 -1.24 -24.61 -14.37
CA PRO A 121 -1.98 -25.47 -15.28
C PRO A 121 -1.53 -25.37 -16.74
N MET A 122 -1.08 -24.18 -17.19
CA MET A 122 -0.58 -24.00 -18.56
C MET A 122 0.73 -24.77 -18.79
N LEU A 123 1.60 -24.80 -17.77
CA LEU A 123 2.85 -25.55 -17.82
C LEU A 123 2.59 -27.06 -17.81
N ASP A 124 1.63 -27.51 -17.00
CA ASP A 124 1.23 -28.93 -16.94
C ASP A 124 0.62 -29.40 -18.28
N GLN A 125 -0.30 -28.62 -18.85
CA GLN A 125 -0.86 -28.89 -20.19
C GLN A 125 0.21 -28.91 -21.28
N ALA A 126 1.17 -27.97 -21.25
CA ALA A 126 2.29 -27.99 -22.17
C ALA A 126 3.15 -29.25 -21.99
N SER A 127 3.36 -29.71 -20.76
CA SER A 127 4.14 -30.92 -20.46
C SER A 127 3.46 -32.21 -20.94
N GLN A 128 2.14 -32.29 -20.89
CA GLN A 128 1.39 -33.45 -21.38
C GLN A 128 1.49 -33.60 -22.90
N LEU A 129 1.68 -32.49 -23.62
CA LEU A 129 1.86 -32.46 -25.07
C LEU A 129 3.31 -32.72 -25.52
N LEU A 130 4.24 -32.91 -24.57
CA LEU A 130 5.66 -33.19 -24.87
C LEU A 130 5.95 -34.68 -25.20
N GLY A 131 4.93 -35.51 -25.45
CA GLY A 131 5.09 -36.92 -25.82
C GLY A 131 5.50 -37.13 -27.28
N PHE A 132 6.49 -38.00 -27.56
CA PHE A 132 6.88 -38.34 -28.94
C PHE A 132 5.83 -39.30 -29.54
N PRO A 133 5.18 -39.03 -30.70
CA PRO A 133 5.44 -38.01 -31.73
C PRO A 133 4.56 -36.73 -31.67
N GLU A 134 3.67 -36.60 -30.69
CA GLU A 134 2.71 -35.49 -30.51
C GLU A 134 3.36 -34.10 -30.40
N ILE A 135 4.63 -34.02 -29.95
CA ILE A 135 5.44 -32.78 -29.94
C ILE A 135 5.43 -32.09 -31.32
N PHE A 136 5.57 -32.87 -32.40
CA PHE A 136 5.62 -32.32 -33.77
C PHE A 136 4.24 -31.93 -34.29
N GLY A 137 3.17 -32.56 -33.79
CA GLY A 137 1.79 -32.20 -34.14
C GLY A 137 1.30 -30.93 -33.42
N ASN A 138 1.78 -30.70 -32.20
CA ASN A 138 1.28 -29.64 -31.31
C ASN A 138 2.34 -28.56 -30.96
N ALA A 139 3.44 -28.48 -31.71
CA ALA A 139 4.55 -27.56 -31.42
C ALA A 139 4.10 -26.09 -31.26
N LEU A 140 3.15 -25.63 -32.09
CA LEU A 140 2.60 -24.28 -32.00
C LEU A 140 1.79 -24.08 -30.70
N THR A 141 1.00 -25.07 -30.31
CA THR A 141 0.19 -25.03 -29.08
C THR A 141 1.07 -24.98 -27.83
N ILE A 142 2.12 -25.81 -27.78
CA ILE A 142 3.11 -25.81 -26.71
C ILE A 142 3.76 -24.43 -26.59
N PHE A 143 4.17 -23.84 -27.73
CA PHE A 143 4.77 -22.52 -27.74
C PHE A 143 3.83 -21.43 -27.19
N VAL A 144 2.55 -21.44 -27.60
CA VAL A 144 1.56 -20.47 -27.10
C VAL A 144 1.29 -20.64 -25.61
N LEU A 145 1.16 -21.88 -25.12
CA LEU A 145 0.97 -22.16 -23.69
C LEU A 145 2.15 -21.68 -22.84
N LEU A 146 3.39 -21.92 -23.30
CA LEU A 146 4.59 -21.42 -22.61
C LEU A 146 4.70 -19.90 -22.64
N MET A 147 4.34 -19.26 -23.76
CA MET A 147 4.30 -17.79 -23.85
C MET A 147 3.23 -17.22 -22.91
N ALA A 148 2.05 -17.83 -22.86
CA ALA A 148 0.96 -17.44 -21.98
C ALA A 148 1.36 -17.54 -20.50
N TRP A 149 1.94 -18.67 -20.11
CA TRP A 149 2.51 -18.88 -18.77
C TRP A 149 3.50 -17.78 -18.39
N PHE A 150 4.44 -17.46 -19.30
CA PHE A 150 5.46 -16.44 -19.07
C PHE A 150 4.86 -15.03 -18.88
N LEU A 151 3.90 -14.66 -19.73
CA LEU A 151 3.21 -13.36 -19.64
C LEU A 151 2.43 -13.20 -18.34
N VAL A 152 1.72 -14.25 -17.89
CA VAL A 152 1.00 -14.24 -16.62
C VAL A 152 1.97 -14.04 -15.45
N ILE A 153 3.08 -14.77 -15.41
CA ILE A 153 4.08 -14.62 -14.34
C ILE A 153 4.63 -13.19 -14.29
N ILE A 154 5.03 -12.63 -15.43
CA ILE A 154 5.55 -11.26 -15.50
C ILE A 154 4.51 -10.26 -14.99
N ALA A 155 3.24 -10.40 -15.38
CA ALA A 155 2.19 -9.50 -14.95
C ALA A 155 2.02 -9.48 -13.43
N PHE A 156 1.95 -10.66 -12.79
CA PHE A 156 1.84 -10.73 -11.33
C PHE A 156 3.11 -10.28 -10.61
N PHE A 157 4.29 -10.48 -11.21
CA PHE A 157 5.55 -10.01 -10.64
C PHE A 157 5.64 -8.48 -10.62
N ILE A 158 5.25 -7.82 -11.71
CA ILE A 158 5.19 -6.35 -11.76
C ILE A 158 4.15 -5.84 -10.76
N LEU A 159 2.98 -6.48 -10.67
CA LEU A 159 1.94 -6.11 -9.71
C LEU A 159 2.42 -6.22 -8.25
N SER A 160 3.16 -7.29 -7.95
CA SER A 160 3.80 -7.49 -6.63
C SER A 160 4.76 -6.34 -6.29
N ILE A 161 5.64 -5.96 -7.22
CA ILE A 161 6.54 -4.81 -7.05
C ILE A 161 5.76 -3.51 -6.85
N GLN A 162 4.68 -3.30 -7.59
CA GLN A 162 3.84 -2.12 -7.45
C GLN A 162 3.21 -2.02 -6.06
N LEU A 163 2.72 -3.14 -5.52
CA LEU A 163 2.20 -3.22 -4.16
C LEU A 163 3.29 -2.90 -3.13
N PHE A 164 4.47 -3.47 -3.30
CA PHE A 164 5.63 -3.20 -2.46
C PHE A 164 5.97 -1.70 -2.42
N ILE A 165 6.07 -1.05 -3.60
CA ILE A 165 6.39 0.38 -3.70
C ILE A 165 5.30 1.22 -3.03
N THR A 166 4.02 0.91 -3.26
CA THR A 166 2.90 1.68 -2.72
C THR A 166 2.83 1.62 -1.19
N ILE A 167 3.10 0.44 -0.61
CA ILE A 167 3.16 0.29 0.85
C ILE A 167 4.33 1.08 1.44
N LEU A 168 5.50 1.03 0.81
CA LEU A 168 6.66 1.81 1.26
C LEU A 168 6.45 3.32 1.09
N GLU A 169 5.80 3.76 0.01
CA GLU A 169 5.42 5.16 -0.21
C GLU A 169 4.57 5.66 0.97
N PHE A 170 3.55 4.91 1.38
CA PHE A 170 2.73 5.26 2.54
C PHE A 170 3.58 5.36 3.82
N LYS A 171 4.41 4.35 4.12
CA LYS A 171 5.24 4.32 5.34
C LYS A 171 6.26 5.47 5.38
N LEU A 172 6.95 5.73 4.27
CA LEU A 172 7.93 6.83 4.15
C LEU A 172 7.26 8.20 4.24
N THR A 173 6.14 8.39 3.54
CA THR A 173 5.38 9.65 3.59
C THR A 173 4.84 9.90 4.99
N THR A 174 4.43 8.85 5.69
CA THR A 174 3.99 8.98 7.09
C THR A 174 5.12 9.36 8.02
N LEU A 175 6.33 8.80 7.85
CA LEU A 175 7.51 9.23 8.60
C LEU A 175 7.87 10.70 8.32
N ALA A 176 7.80 11.14 7.05
CA ALA A 176 7.98 12.55 6.70
C ALA A 176 6.89 13.44 7.35
N GLY A 177 5.64 12.96 7.38
CA GLY A 177 4.54 13.60 8.06
C GLY A 177 4.83 13.80 9.53
N PHE A 178 5.32 12.78 10.22
CA PHE A 178 5.71 12.87 11.62
C PHE A 178 6.71 13.99 11.90
N VAL A 179 7.70 14.17 11.01
CA VAL A 179 8.70 15.23 11.15
C VAL A 179 8.10 16.62 10.94
N LEU A 180 7.09 16.75 10.08
CA LEU A 180 6.54 18.04 9.67
C LEU A 180 5.28 18.45 10.45
N VAL A 181 4.61 17.52 11.14
CA VAL A 181 3.42 17.81 11.97
C VAL A 181 3.64 18.92 13.00
N PRO A 182 4.79 19.04 13.71
CA PRO A 182 5.01 20.13 14.65
C PRO A 182 4.85 21.53 14.03
N PHE A 183 5.17 21.68 12.74
CA PHE A 183 5.04 22.97 12.02
C PHE A 183 3.60 23.41 11.81
N ALA A 184 2.61 22.52 12.04
CA ALA A 184 1.19 22.87 12.06
C ALA A 184 0.82 23.84 13.19
N LEU A 185 1.57 23.81 14.30
CA LEU A 185 1.31 24.68 15.46
C LEU A 185 1.45 26.17 15.15
N TRP A 186 2.14 26.51 14.06
CA TRP A 186 2.41 27.87 13.67
C TRP A 186 1.68 28.21 12.36
N ASN A 187 0.75 29.17 12.41
CA ASN A 187 -0.11 29.52 11.28
C ASN A 187 0.65 29.83 9.96
N ARG A 188 1.87 30.37 10.03
CA ARG A 188 2.68 30.67 8.82
C ARG A 188 3.36 29.44 8.21
N SER A 189 3.61 28.39 8.98
CA SER A 189 4.26 27.14 8.52
C SER A 189 3.31 25.94 8.45
N ALA A 190 2.05 26.13 8.84
CA ALA A 190 1.06 25.06 8.87
C ALA A 190 0.84 24.38 7.51
N PHE A 191 1.06 25.11 6.41
CA PHE A 191 1.01 24.58 5.06
C PHE A 191 1.97 23.39 4.82
N LEU A 192 3.11 23.35 5.52
CA LEU A 192 4.08 22.26 5.40
C LEU A 192 3.49 20.95 5.93
N ALA A 193 2.87 21.02 7.11
CA ALA A 193 2.21 19.89 7.72
C ALA A 193 0.97 19.46 6.92
N GLU A 194 0.15 20.43 6.49
CA GLU A 194 -1.06 20.18 5.70
C GLU A 194 -0.74 19.43 4.40
N ARG A 195 0.29 19.90 3.66
CA ARG A 195 0.70 19.26 2.41
C ARG A 195 1.12 17.81 2.61
N VAL A 196 1.93 17.53 3.63
CA VAL A 196 2.43 16.17 3.85
C VAL A 196 1.34 15.26 4.43
N LEU A 197 0.47 15.75 5.31
CA LEU A 197 -0.69 15.00 5.75
C LEU A 197 -1.62 14.67 4.57
N GLY A 198 -1.82 15.60 3.63
CA GLY A 198 -2.52 15.33 2.38
C GLY A 198 -1.89 14.19 1.58
N HIS A 199 -0.55 14.16 1.46
CA HIS A 199 0.18 13.07 0.81
C HIS A 199 0.06 11.73 1.57
N VAL A 200 0.01 11.72 2.91
CA VAL A 200 -0.25 10.50 3.70
C VAL A 200 -1.63 9.93 3.36
N ILE A 201 -2.65 10.78 3.27
CA ILE A 201 -4.00 10.35 2.91
C ILE A 201 -4.05 9.84 1.46
N SER A 202 -3.47 10.60 0.52
CA SER A 202 -3.35 10.20 -0.89
C SER A 202 -2.67 8.83 -1.05
N SER A 203 -1.50 8.63 -0.44
CA SER A 203 -0.80 7.34 -0.46
C SER A 203 -1.59 6.22 0.24
N GLY A 204 -2.34 6.52 1.29
CA GLY A 204 -3.27 5.58 1.92
C GLY A 204 -4.39 5.11 0.99
N ILE A 205 -4.96 6.04 0.20
CA ILE A 205 -5.96 5.72 -0.82
C ILE A 205 -5.35 4.85 -1.92
N LYS A 206 -4.10 5.11 -2.34
CA LYS A 206 -3.39 4.23 -3.30
C LYS A 206 -3.32 2.79 -2.82
N VAL A 207 -2.94 2.59 -1.55
CA VAL A 207 -2.91 1.25 -0.92
C VAL A 207 -4.30 0.61 -0.93
N MET A 208 -5.35 1.36 -0.57
CA MET A 208 -6.73 0.88 -0.57
C MET A 208 -7.16 0.41 -1.96
N VAL A 209 -6.96 1.25 -2.99
CA VAL A 209 -7.36 0.96 -4.38
C VAL A 209 -6.64 -0.27 -4.89
N LEU A 210 -5.35 -0.39 -4.62
CA LEU A 210 -4.57 -1.54 -5.03
C LEU A 210 -5.04 -2.81 -4.30
N ALA A 211 -5.35 -2.72 -3.01
CA ALA A 211 -5.93 -3.84 -2.26
C ALA A 211 -7.27 -4.32 -2.84
N VAL A 212 -8.13 -3.41 -3.33
CA VAL A 212 -9.38 -3.76 -4.04
C VAL A 212 -9.07 -4.51 -5.33
N ILE A 213 -8.20 -3.95 -6.17
CA ILE A 213 -7.86 -4.52 -7.49
C ILE A 213 -7.27 -5.92 -7.32
N VAL A 214 -6.35 -6.08 -6.37
CA VAL A 214 -5.71 -7.36 -6.06
C VAL A 214 -6.71 -8.35 -5.45
N GLY A 215 -7.59 -7.89 -4.57
CA GLY A 215 -8.66 -8.71 -4.00
C GLY A 215 -9.58 -9.29 -5.08
N ILE A 216 -10.07 -8.46 -5.99
CA ILE A 216 -10.92 -8.87 -7.13
C ILE A 216 -10.12 -9.78 -8.08
N GLY A 217 -8.85 -9.45 -8.33
CA GLY A 217 -7.99 -10.27 -9.18
C GLY A 217 -7.78 -11.68 -8.62
N SER A 218 -7.59 -11.81 -7.31
CA SER A 218 -7.37 -13.10 -6.66
C SER A 218 -8.58 -14.04 -6.75
N THR A 219 -9.81 -13.52 -6.69
CA THR A 219 -11.03 -14.32 -6.83
C THR A 219 -11.22 -14.80 -8.26
N LEU A 220 -11.08 -13.89 -9.24
CA LEU A 220 -11.20 -14.21 -10.67
C LEU A 220 -10.18 -15.26 -11.13
N PHE A 221 -8.92 -15.15 -10.67
CA PHE A 221 -7.89 -16.13 -11.02
C PHE A 221 -8.11 -17.49 -10.36
N GLY A 222 -8.70 -17.55 -9.17
CA GLY A 222 -9.15 -18.81 -8.55
C GLY A 222 -10.19 -19.52 -9.39
N GLU A 223 -11.15 -18.78 -9.97
CA GLU A 223 -12.17 -19.32 -10.88
C GLU A 223 -11.54 -19.81 -12.19
N PHE A 224 -10.63 -19.04 -12.81
CA PHE A 224 -9.95 -19.46 -14.04
C PHE A 224 -9.07 -20.70 -13.85
N ALA A 225 -8.31 -20.78 -12.75
CA ALA A 225 -7.51 -21.96 -12.42
C ALA A 225 -8.38 -23.20 -12.23
N SER A 226 -9.57 -23.05 -11.63
CA SER A 226 -10.54 -24.14 -11.44
C SER A 226 -11.19 -24.58 -12.75
N ALA A 227 -11.48 -23.63 -13.66
CA ALA A 227 -12.10 -23.89 -14.95
C ALA A 227 -11.18 -24.63 -15.94
N LEU A 228 -9.86 -24.52 -15.76
CA LEU A 228 -8.83 -25.20 -16.56
C LEU A 228 -8.49 -26.60 -16.04
N GLN A 229 -8.91 -26.99 -14.83
CA GLN A 229 -8.69 -28.33 -14.29
C GLN A 229 -9.63 -29.34 -14.98
N GLY A 230 -9.05 -30.30 -15.71
CA GLY A 230 -9.76 -31.47 -16.25
C GLY A 230 -10.33 -31.35 -17.67
N LYS A 231 -9.93 -30.34 -18.45
CA LYS A 231 -10.28 -30.21 -19.87
C LYS A 231 -9.04 -30.33 -20.77
N GLU A 232 -9.25 -30.72 -22.03
CA GLU A 232 -8.21 -30.75 -23.07
C GLU A 232 -7.48 -29.38 -23.18
N PRO A 233 -6.21 -29.36 -23.63
CA PRO A 233 -5.44 -28.12 -23.77
C PRO A 233 -6.17 -27.12 -24.68
N ASP A 234 -6.75 -26.08 -24.08
CA ASP A 234 -7.54 -25.07 -24.78
C ASP A 234 -6.77 -23.75 -24.89
N LEU A 235 -6.37 -23.40 -26.12
CA LEU A 235 -5.70 -22.14 -26.43
C LEU A 235 -6.53 -20.92 -26.03
N ALA A 236 -7.87 -21.00 -26.18
CA ALA A 236 -8.76 -19.89 -25.86
C ALA A 236 -8.79 -19.64 -24.35
N GLY A 237 -8.86 -20.71 -23.54
CA GLY A 237 -8.70 -20.66 -22.10
C GLY A 237 -7.38 -20.00 -21.68
N ALA A 238 -6.26 -20.45 -22.27
CA ALA A 238 -4.93 -19.88 -21.99
C ALA A 238 -4.86 -18.37 -22.30
N MET A 239 -5.37 -17.94 -23.46
CA MET A 239 -5.33 -16.53 -23.86
C MET A 239 -6.28 -15.65 -23.05
N SER A 240 -7.42 -16.17 -22.60
CA SER A 240 -8.32 -15.42 -21.71
C SER A 240 -7.70 -15.14 -20.35
N GLN A 241 -6.93 -16.10 -19.82
CA GLN A 241 -6.17 -15.92 -18.58
C GLN A 241 -5.05 -14.88 -18.73
N VAL A 242 -4.33 -14.87 -19.87
CA VAL A 242 -3.34 -13.83 -20.18
C VAL A 242 -4.00 -12.45 -20.23
N LEU A 243 -5.14 -12.33 -20.90
CA LEU A 243 -5.89 -11.07 -20.97
C LEU A 243 -6.30 -10.60 -19.55
N GLY A 244 -6.79 -11.51 -18.71
CA GLY A 244 -7.12 -11.21 -17.32
C GLY A 244 -5.90 -10.73 -16.52
N ALA A 245 -4.74 -11.36 -16.70
CA ALA A 245 -3.52 -11.02 -15.97
C ALA A 245 -3.01 -9.64 -16.38
N LEU A 246 -3.02 -9.35 -17.68
CA LEU A 246 -2.62 -8.07 -18.23
C LEU A 246 -3.61 -6.94 -17.87
N ALA A 247 -4.91 -7.24 -17.82
CA ALA A 247 -5.91 -6.29 -17.36
C ALA A 247 -5.71 -5.94 -15.88
N LEU A 248 -5.47 -6.93 -15.01
CA LEU A 248 -5.14 -6.70 -13.60
C LEU A 248 -3.84 -5.92 -13.43
N LEU A 249 -2.81 -6.23 -14.23
CA LEU A 249 -1.57 -5.45 -14.25
C LEU A 249 -1.83 -3.99 -14.63
N GLY A 250 -2.58 -3.76 -15.71
CA GLY A 250 -2.96 -2.41 -16.14
C GLY A 250 -3.70 -1.65 -15.04
N LEU A 251 -4.68 -2.29 -14.41
CA LEU A 251 -5.37 -1.71 -13.25
C LEU A 251 -4.43 -1.47 -12.08
N GLY A 252 -3.50 -2.37 -11.78
CA GLY A 252 -2.54 -2.22 -10.69
C GLY A 252 -1.57 -1.06 -10.90
N ILE A 253 -1.18 -0.78 -12.14
CA ILE A 253 -0.28 0.33 -12.50
C ILE A 253 -1.04 1.66 -12.52
N PHE A 254 -2.19 1.72 -13.19
CA PHE A 254 -2.92 2.98 -13.42
C PHE A 254 -3.91 3.31 -12.30
N GLY A 255 -4.44 2.30 -11.60
CA GLY A 255 -5.42 2.45 -10.53
C GLY A 255 -4.94 3.34 -9.39
N PRO A 256 -3.73 3.16 -8.84
CA PRO A 256 -3.17 4.06 -7.83
C PRO A 256 -3.03 5.52 -8.30
N GLY A 257 -3.01 5.77 -9.63
CA GLY A 257 -2.98 7.12 -10.19
C GLY A 257 -4.18 7.98 -9.81
N ILE A 258 -5.33 7.39 -9.47
CA ILE A 258 -6.56 8.15 -9.13
C ILE A 258 -6.46 8.95 -7.84
N ALA A 259 -5.51 8.60 -6.97
CA ALA A 259 -5.32 9.24 -5.68
C ALA A 259 -4.24 10.34 -5.72
N SER A 260 -3.60 10.57 -6.87
CA SER A 260 -2.43 11.47 -7.03
C SER A 260 -2.81 12.93 -7.18
#